data_AF-A0A943VM46-F1
#
_entry.id   AF-A0A943VM46-F1
#
_cell.length_a   1.000
_cell.length_b   1.000
_cell.length_c   1.000
_cell.angle_alpha   90.00
_cell.angle_beta   90.00
_cell.angle_gamma   90.00
#
_symmetry.space_group_name_H-M   'P 1'
#
loop_
_entity.id
_entity.type
_entity.pdbx_description
1 polymer ?
#
loop_
_entity_poly.entity_id
_entity_poly.type
_entity_poly.pdbx_seq_one_letter_code
_entity_poly.pdbx_strand_id
1 'polypeptide(L)'
;MGYIDNLTTEERVSYLIKPILEVLSQSSSSLTTAELRSQIIKMDPNIAEYAEAVYTSEKTGIPYKDFTKRFSLAIKELEVLGILSREGKGQNSSILLTPKGQELDISTLNVEKEIRAKAQVYWKARRKKMTKKKTKSANVAKNEKRLLWRATANFKESGFSWYQLEVGDIVTYNYATEKNIEIGRFGLGYNKDSGEGSNEPAGSIVCVFQIVDYLMLPDSQTNKAVLRCVHKFDNPISLSEINSWFNDGSSLNLQGGLASISDIQADIIIEKIKELAPDFSLTLDSKEILAKTKRDMPIQVMYYGAPGTGKSYRISSLIRESYPSYNEYDDNPYVFRTTIYRDYSYFDFVGNIMPVTKDGKISYEFVPGIFTTALFAALRNQDSGIDVYLILEEMSRGDIASIFGDIFQLLDRDDTGKSMYGINNKSIYEYLILNGVLKAGYKIIIPSNLHIIGTVNTSDQNVNVIDTAFKRRFDFEYVGVEPIKSNNNDYVNNFSINFTSADQYEWVKLYQAINHVIINDLGLAEDKQLGPFFLKDKGNDNLNRKQVANKLLHYLWQDVERVSYTSGSLFADGITSFSQLYYAFEKQENILSKSVIEQYGKL
;
A
#
# COMPACT_ATOMS: atom_id res chain seq x y z
N MET A 1 -5.03 14.97 -46.98
CA MET A 1 -4.54 13.60 -47.15
C MET A 1 -3.43 13.67 -48.16
N GLY A 2 -2.20 13.51 -47.69
CA GLY A 2 -1.00 13.63 -48.51
C GLY A 2 -0.81 12.39 -49.40
N TYR A 3 0.10 12.47 -50.35
CA TYR A 3 0.43 11.35 -51.26
C TYR A 3 0.72 10.03 -50.52
N ILE A 4 1.38 10.10 -49.37
CA ILE A 4 1.73 8.94 -48.53
C ILE A 4 0.51 8.27 -47.88
N ASP A 5 -0.60 8.99 -47.69
CA ASP A 5 -1.81 8.40 -47.10
C ASP A 5 -2.46 7.36 -48.02
N ASN A 6 -2.29 7.50 -49.34
CA ASN A 6 -2.79 6.55 -50.35
C ASN A 6 -1.95 5.27 -50.44
N LEU A 7 -0.77 5.24 -49.82
CA LEU A 7 0.11 4.07 -49.81
C LEU A 7 -0.34 3.07 -48.74
N THR A 8 -0.25 1.78 -49.07
CA THR A 8 -0.37 0.70 -48.10
C THR A 8 0.70 0.81 -47.03
N THR A 9 0.46 0.17 -45.89
CA THR A 9 1.44 0.07 -44.79
C THR A 9 2.83 -0.37 -45.25
N GLU A 10 2.91 -1.31 -46.19
CA GLU A 10 4.20 -1.83 -46.67
C GLU A 10 4.89 -0.84 -47.62
N GLU A 11 4.12 -0.22 -48.52
CA GLU A 11 4.63 0.80 -49.44
C GLU A 11 5.16 2.03 -48.71
N ARG A 12 4.53 2.44 -47.59
CA ARG A 12 5.04 3.52 -46.73
C ARG A 12 6.42 3.22 -46.14
N VAL A 13 6.74 1.95 -45.89
CA VAL A 13 8.06 1.55 -45.38
C VAL A 13 9.07 1.54 -46.50
N SER A 14 8.68 1.01 -47.68
CA SER A 14 9.50 1.02 -48.89
C SER A 14 9.88 2.44 -49.32
N TYR A 15 8.93 3.37 -49.21
CA TYR A 15 9.13 4.78 -49.53
C TYR A 15 10.25 5.43 -48.67
N LEU A 16 10.41 5.01 -47.41
CA LEU A 16 11.40 5.58 -46.50
C LEU A 16 12.82 5.03 -46.70
N ILE A 17 13.00 3.88 -47.37
CA ILE A 17 14.29 3.19 -47.43
C ILE A 17 15.33 3.96 -48.25
N LYS A 18 15.00 4.46 -49.44
CA LYS A 18 15.95 5.22 -50.27
C LYS A 18 16.39 6.53 -49.60
N PRO A 19 15.49 7.39 -49.10
CA PRO A 19 15.88 8.61 -48.36
C PRO A 19 16.81 8.34 -47.18
N ILE A 20 16.58 7.24 -46.43
CA ILE A 20 17.46 6.84 -45.32
C ILE A 20 18.87 6.53 -45.83
N LEU A 21 19.00 5.77 -46.92
CA LEU A 21 20.30 5.40 -47.51
C LEU A 21 21.01 6.61 -48.11
N GLU A 22 20.27 7.51 -48.77
CA GLU A 22 20.83 8.73 -49.38
C GLU A 22 21.44 9.64 -48.31
N VAL A 23 20.70 9.93 -47.23
CA VAL A 23 21.24 10.72 -46.11
C VAL A 23 22.51 10.09 -45.54
N LEU A 24 22.49 8.77 -45.30
CA LEU A 24 23.63 8.10 -44.70
C LEU A 24 24.83 7.98 -45.65
N SER A 25 24.60 7.94 -46.97
CA SER A 25 25.66 7.94 -47.99
C SER A 25 26.36 9.30 -48.13
N GLN A 26 25.65 10.39 -47.80
CA GLN A 26 26.17 11.76 -47.86
C GLN A 26 26.82 12.20 -46.55
N SER A 27 26.61 11.46 -45.47
CA SER A 27 27.18 11.75 -44.16
C SER A 27 28.55 11.08 -43.99
N SER A 28 29.57 11.86 -43.65
CA SER A 28 30.91 11.36 -43.33
C SER A 28 31.03 10.81 -41.90
N SER A 29 30.04 11.08 -41.04
CA SER A 29 29.96 10.61 -39.65
C SER A 29 28.69 9.81 -39.38
N SER A 30 28.70 9.04 -38.28
CA SER A 30 27.51 8.33 -37.83
C SER A 30 26.45 9.31 -37.32
N LEU A 31 25.17 9.04 -37.65
CA LEU A 31 24.06 9.92 -37.31
C LEU A 31 23.19 9.28 -36.22
N THR A 32 22.75 10.06 -35.24
CA THR A 32 21.71 9.61 -34.31
C THR A 32 20.39 9.39 -35.05
N THR A 33 19.49 8.62 -34.43
CA THR A 33 18.15 8.38 -34.99
C THR A 33 17.35 9.69 -35.15
N ALA A 34 17.59 10.69 -34.30
CA ALA A 34 16.93 12.00 -34.37
C ALA A 34 17.49 12.86 -35.53
N GLU A 35 18.80 12.88 -35.70
CA GLU A 35 19.45 13.60 -36.81
C GLU A 35 19.07 13.02 -38.16
N LEU A 36 19.10 11.68 -38.29
CA LEU A 36 18.70 10.99 -39.52
C LEU A 36 17.24 11.31 -39.87
N ARG A 37 16.32 11.31 -38.89
CA ARG A 37 14.92 11.71 -39.10
C ARG A 37 14.80 13.16 -39.57
N SER A 38 15.51 14.08 -38.93
CA SER A 38 15.50 15.50 -39.29
C SER A 38 15.99 15.74 -40.72
N GLN A 39 17.01 14.99 -41.16
CA GLN A 39 17.56 15.13 -42.50
C GLN A 39 16.63 14.56 -43.58
N ILE A 40 16.02 13.38 -43.38
CA ILE A 40 15.07 12.84 -44.38
C ILE A 40 13.80 13.70 -44.53
N ILE A 41 13.35 14.35 -43.44
CA ILE A 41 12.19 15.27 -43.47
C ILE A 41 12.50 16.48 -44.35
N LYS A 42 13.74 16.94 -44.38
CA LYS A 42 14.17 18.07 -45.22
C LYS A 42 14.33 17.71 -46.69
N MET A 43 14.51 16.43 -47.02
CA MET A 43 14.76 15.97 -48.39
C MET A 43 13.49 15.81 -49.22
N ASP A 44 12.36 15.47 -48.59
CA ASP A 44 11.11 15.20 -49.30
C ASP A 44 9.91 15.85 -48.59
N PRO A 45 9.23 16.81 -49.22
CA PRO A 45 8.03 17.45 -48.67
C PRO A 45 6.92 16.46 -48.27
N ASN A 46 6.79 15.33 -48.95
CA ASN A 46 5.80 14.31 -48.61
C ASN A 46 6.17 13.59 -47.30
N ILE A 47 7.47 13.40 -47.03
CA ILE A 47 7.95 12.83 -45.76
C ILE A 47 7.74 13.83 -44.62
N ALA A 48 7.91 15.13 -44.87
CA ALA A 48 7.63 16.17 -43.89
C ALA A 48 6.15 16.18 -43.48
N GLU A 49 5.24 16.15 -44.44
CA GLU A 49 3.79 16.07 -44.18
C GLU A 49 3.46 14.79 -43.38
N TYR A 50 4.02 13.65 -43.78
CA TYR A 50 3.77 12.37 -43.12
C TYR A 50 4.35 12.28 -41.69
N ALA A 51 5.48 12.94 -41.42
CA ALA A 51 6.09 12.96 -40.09
C ALA A 51 5.24 13.73 -39.04
N GLU A 52 4.48 14.73 -39.48
CA GLU A 52 3.59 15.53 -38.64
C GLU A 52 2.18 14.94 -38.53
N ALA A 53 1.77 14.05 -39.45
CA ALA A 53 0.47 13.42 -39.42
C ALA A 53 0.23 12.57 -38.15
N VAL A 54 -0.94 12.79 -37.52
CA VAL A 54 -1.43 12.00 -36.37
C VAL A 54 -2.59 11.12 -36.80
N TYR A 55 -2.48 9.82 -36.51
CA TYR A 55 -3.47 8.81 -36.87
C TYR A 55 -4.19 8.32 -35.61
N THR A 56 -5.45 7.90 -35.76
CA THR A 56 -6.24 7.36 -34.64
C THR A 56 -6.42 5.86 -34.80
N SER A 57 -6.17 5.10 -33.73
CA SER A 57 -6.39 3.66 -33.72
C SER A 57 -7.88 3.34 -33.77
N GLU A 58 -8.34 2.65 -34.82
CA GLU A 58 -9.74 2.19 -34.93
C GLU A 58 -10.17 1.26 -33.78
N LYS A 59 -9.22 0.58 -33.13
CA LYS A 59 -9.51 -0.37 -32.03
C LYS A 59 -9.53 0.26 -30.64
N THR A 60 -8.75 1.31 -30.43
CA THR A 60 -8.51 1.85 -29.08
C THR A 60 -8.82 3.33 -28.95
N GLY A 61 -9.07 4.03 -30.06
CA GLY A 61 -9.31 5.48 -30.09
C GLY A 61 -8.08 6.34 -29.77
N ILE A 62 -6.92 5.73 -29.48
CA ILE A 62 -5.71 6.44 -29.06
C ILE A 62 -4.99 7.04 -30.29
N PRO A 63 -4.60 8.33 -30.27
CA PRO A 63 -3.80 8.93 -31.32
C PRO A 63 -2.36 8.40 -31.31
N TYR A 64 -1.75 8.19 -32.48
CA TYR A 64 -0.38 7.73 -32.64
C TYR A 64 0.29 8.33 -33.88
N LYS A 65 1.63 8.41 -33.86
CA LYS A 65 2.44 8.80 -35.04
C LYS A 65 2.82 7.56 -35.85
N ASP A 66 2.22 7.37 -37.04
CA ASP A 66 2.50 6.22 -37.93
C ASP A 66 3.94 6.29 -38.48
N PHE A 67 4.40 7.48 -38.86
CA PHE A 67 5.75 7.73 -39.34
C PHE A 67 6.84 7.14 -38.41
N THR A 68 6.74 7.39 -37.09
CA THR A 68 7.72 6.87 -36.13
C THR A 68 7.80 5.34 -36.16
N LYS A 69 6.66 4.65 -36.34
CA LYS A 69 6.60 3.19 -36.44
C LYS A 69 7.21 2.70 -37.75
N ARG A 70 6.85 3.31 -38.89
CA ARG A 70 7.35 2.90 -40.22
C ARG A 70 8.83 3.18 -40.41
N PHE A 71 9.29 4.34 -39.94
CA PHE A 71 10.71 4.68 -39.93
C PHE A 71 11.53 3.66 -39.13
N SER A 72 11.06 3.29 -37.93
CA SER A 72 11.74 2.28 -37.11
C SER A 72 11.77 0.90 -37.78
N LEU A 73 10.73 0.57 -38.56
CA LEU A 73 10.66 -0.67 -39.32
C LEU A 73 11.65 -0.68 -40.49
N ALA A 74 11.75 0.43 -41.26
CA ALA A 74 12.70 0.57 -42.35
C ALA A 74 14.15 0.41 -41.88
N ILE A 75 14.52 1.07 -40.78
CA ILE A 75 15.85 0.93 -40.18
C ILE A 75 16.13 -0.53 -39.77
N LYS A 76 15.15 -1.20 -39.14
CA LYS A 76 15.31 -2.59 -38.71
C LYS A 76 15.59 -3.55 -39.88
N GLU A 77 14.96 -3.33 -41.03
CA GLU A 77 15.18 -4.16 -42.21
C GLU A 77 16.58 -3.99 -42.79
N LEU A 78 17.05 -2.76 -42.87
CA LEU A 78 18.41 -2.47 -43.33
C LEU A 78 19.47 -3.03 -42.36
N GLU A 79 19.25 -2.96 -41.05
CA GLU A 79 20.11 -3.59 -40.03
C GLU A 79 20.18 -5.11 -40.20
N VAL A 80 19.03 -5.76 -40.39
CA VAL A 80 18.93 -7.22 -40.52
C VAL A 80 19.68 -7.73 -41.76
N LEU A 81 19.69 -6.94 -42.83
CA LEU A 81 20.46 -7.26 -44.03
C LEU A 81 21.94 -6.91 -43.92
N GLY A 82 22.35 -6.35 -42.78
CA GLY A 82 23.71 -5.90 -42.52
C GLY A 82 24.12 -4.71 -43.38
N ILE A 83 23.16 -3.90 -43.84
CA ILE A 83 23.38 -2.67 -44.61
C ILE A 83 23.67 -1.50 -43.66
N LEU A 84 23.04 -1.52 -42.49
CA LEU A 84 23.28 -0.57 -41.41
C LEU A 84 23.80 -1.28 -40.16
N SER A 85 24.63 -0.58 -39.39
CA SER A 85 24.98 -0.95 -38.02
C SER A 85 24.55 0.15 -37.05
N ARG A 86 24.35 -0.24 -35.78
CA ARG A 86 24.17 0.69 -34.67
C ARG A 86 25.33 0.59 -33.71
N GLU A 87 25.82 1.75 -33.28
CA GLU A 87 26.84 1.86 -32.23
C GLU A 87 26.25 2.62 -31.02
N GLY A 88 26.58 2.18 -29.80
CA GLY A 88 26.08 2.76 -28.55
C GLY A 88 24.80 2.10 -27.97
N LYS A 89 24.39 2.55 -26.78
CA LYS A 89 23.19 2.07 -26.05
C LYS A 89 22.25 3.23 -25.72
N GLY A 90 20.94 3.02 -25.85
CA GLY A 90 19.91 4.00 -25.45
C GLY A 90 19.66 5.10 -26.49
N GLN A 91 19.28 6.30 -26.03
CA GLN A 91 18.94 7.44 -26.91
C GLN A 91 20.12 7.98 -27.73
N ASN A 92 21.36 7.61 -27.37
CA ASN A 92 22.59 8.01 -28.06
C ASN A 92 23.07 6.98 -29.09
N SER A 93 22.21 6.05 -29.54
CA SER A 93 22.62 5.09 -30.58
C SER A 93 22.81 5.80 -31.91
N SER A 94 24.02 5.74 -32.47
CA SER A 94 24.34 6.24 -33.80
C SER A 94 24.16 5.14 -34.85
N ILE A 95 23.82 5.54 -36.08
CA ILE A 95 23.54 4.69 -37.23
C ILE A 95 24.54 5.05 -38.32
N LEU A 96 25.15 4.04 -38.93
CA LEU A 96 26.05 4.20 -40.06
C LEU A 96 25.84 3.10 -41.11
N LEU A 97 26.26 3.38 -42.35
CA LEU A 97 26.36 2.35 -43.39
C LEU A 97 27.52 1.41 -43.07
N THR A 98 27.27 0.12 -43.20
CA THR A 98 28.33 -0.89 -43.21
C THR A 98 29.06 -0.87 -44.58
N PRO A 99 30.19 -1.57 -44.75
CA PRO A 99 30.83 -1.70 -46.07
C PRO A 99 29.85 -2.19 -47.16
N LYS A 100 28.99 -3.15 -46.81
CA LYS A 100 27.92 -3.65 -47.68
C LYS A 100 26.88 -2.58 -48.03
N GLY A 101 26.62 -1.65 -47.12
CA GLY A 101 25.72 -0.53 -47.37
C GLY A 101 26.31 0.56 -48.25
N GLN A 102 27.62 0.78 -48.16
CA GLN A 102 28.35 1.76 -48.98
C GLN A 102 28.49 1.31 -50.44
N GLU A 103 28.52 0.00 -50.69
CA GLU A 103 28.62 -0.58 -52.04
C GLU A 103 27.27 -0.60 -52.80
N LEU A 104 26.17 -0.15 -52.20
CA LEU A 104 24.84 -0.16 -52.84
C LEU A 104 24.67 1.03 -53.78
N ASP A 105 24.31 0.75 -55.04
CA ASP A 105 23.81 1.78 -55.95
C ASP A 105 22.33 2.10 -55.64
N ILE A 106 22.12 3.22 -54.94
CA ILE A 106 20.79 3.67 -54.49
C ILE A 106 19.88 4.04 -55.68
N SER A 107 20.47 4.50 -56.80
CA SER A 107 19.71 4.97 -57.96
C SER A 107 18.96 3.80 -58.62
N THR A 108 19.64 2.65 -58.80
CA THR A 108 19.06 1.45 -59.40
C THR A 108 18.43 0.49 -58.40
N LEU A 109 18.57 0.74 -57.09
CA LEU A 109 18.09 -0.16 -56.04
C LEU A 109 16.58 -0.44 -56.16
N ASN A 110 16.23 -1.72 -56.38
CA ASN A 110 14.87 -2.18 -56.29
C ASN A 110 14.53 -2.52 -54.83
N VAL A 111 13.97 -1.55 -54.10
CA VAL A 111 13.67 -1.69 -52.67
C VAL A 111 12.84 -2.94 -52.36
N GLU A 112 11.84 -3.25 -53.19
CA GLU A 112 10.98 -4.41 -52.98
C GLU A 112 11.73 -5.74 -53.11
N LYS A 113 12.48 -5.95 -54.20
CA LYS A 113 13.19 -7.20 -54.45
C LYS A 113 14.45 -7.34 -53.61
N GLU A 114 15.18 -6.26 -53.40
CA GLU A 114 16.53 -6.30 -52.85
C GLU A 114 16.58 -6.06 -51.34
N ILE A 115 15.60 -5.33 -50.79
CA ILE A 115 15.51 -5.05 -49.36
C ILE A 115 14.33 -5.78 -48.74
N ARG A 116 13.10 -5.40 -49.12
CA ARG A 116 11.85 -5.90 -48.48
C ARG A 116 11.77 -7.42 -48.56
N ALA A 117 11.87 -8.01 -49.76
CA ALA A 117 11.76 -9.45 -49.97
C ALA A 117 12.84 -10.26 -49.22
N LYS A 118 14.06 -9.73 -49.12
CA LYS A 118 15.14 -10.38 -48.35
C LYS A 118 14.89 -10.25 -46.83
N ALA A 119 14.44 -9.09 -46.37
CA ALA A 119 14.08 -8.87 -44.96
C ALA A 119 12.81 -9.65 -44.54
N GLN A 120 11.94 -10.02 -45.48
CA GLN A 120 10.80 -10.90 -45.20
C GLN A 120 11.23 -12.26 -44.63
N VAL A 121 12.45 -12.75 -44.90
CA VAL A 121 12.95 -13.99 -44.26
C VAL A 121 13.08 -13.80 -42.74
N TYR A 122 13.61 -12.65 -42.30
CA TYR A 122 13.67 -12.28 -40.89
C TYR A 122 12.28 -12.05 -40.31
N TRP A 123 11.39 -11.35 -41.01
CA TRP A 123 10.02 -11.16 -40.53
C TRP A 123 9.22 -12.46 -40.50
N LYS A 124 9.42 -13.39 -41.44
CA LYS A 124 8.83 -14.73 -41.42
C LYS A 124 9.41 -15.57 -40.28
N ALA A 125 10.70 -15.46 -39.96
CA ALA A 125 11.31 -16.12 -38.80
C ALA A 125 10.85 -15.52 -37.46
N ARG A 126 10.72 -14.19 -37.39
CA ARG A 126 10.21 -13.44 -36.22
C ARG A 126 8.71 -13.65 -36.02
N ARG A 127 7.92 -13.63 -37.09
CA ARG A 127 6.51 -14.05 -37.09
C ARG A 127 6.43 -15.51 -36.72
N LYS A 128 7.19 -16.45 -37.30
CA LYS A 128 7.25 -17.85 -36.82
C LYS A 128 7.68 -17.98 -35.35
N LYS A 129 8.49 -17.08 -34.77
CA LYS A 129 8.75 -17.02 -33.32
C LYS A 129 7.53 -16.50 -32.53
N MET A 130 6.85 -15.45 -33.00
CA MET A 130 5.63 -14.91 -32.36
C MET A 130 4.40 -15.81 -32.54
N THR A 131 4.30 -16.50 -33.67
CA THR A 131 3.27 -17.48 -33.99
C THR A 131 3.63 -18.82 -33.34
N LYS A 132 4.89 -19.28 -33.26
CA LYS A 132 5.27 -20.36 -32.30
C LYS A 132 4.93 -19.96 -30.85
N LYS A 133 5.01 -18.69 -30.47
CA LYS A 133 4.52 -18.17 -29.16
C LYS A 133 2.98 -18.18 -29.04
N LYS A 134 2.24 -18.28 -30.15
CA LYS A 134 0.75 -18.29 -30.25
C LYS A 134 0.13 -19.63 -30.71
N THR A 135 0.91 -20.58 -31.23
CA THR A 135 0.45 -21.94 -31.62
C THR A 135 1.19 -23.05 -30.89
N LYS A 136 2.30 -22.79 -30.16
CA LYS A 136 2.69 -23.64 -29.00
C LYS A 136 1.65 -23.60 -27.87
N SER A 137 0.83 -22.55 -27.82
CA SER A 137 -0.32 -22.49 -26.89
C SER A 137 -1.48 -23.39 -27.32
N ALA A 138 -1.36 -24.14 -28.44
CA ALA A 138 -2.49 -24.90 -28.97
C ALA A 138 -2.22 -26.37 -29.29
N ASN A 139 -0.98 -26.85 -29.50
CA ASN A 139 -0.79 -28.29 -29.79
C ASN A 139 0.61 -28.86 -29.41
N VAL A 140 0.60 -29.75 -28.42
CA VAL A 140 1.56 -30.83 -28.06
C VAL A 140 2.80 -30.48 -27.19
N ALA A 141 2.63 -30.80 -25.90
CA ALA A 141 3.58 -31.45 -24.98
C ALA A 141 5.09 -31.19 -25.20
N LYS A 142 5.55 -30.08 -24.65
CA LYS A 142 6.85 -29.99 -23.99
C LYS A 142 6.59 -29.16 -22.75
N ASN A 143 6.64 -29.77 -21.56
CA ASN A 143 6.39 -29.13 -20.26
C ASN A 143 7.13 -27.79 -20.18
N GLU A 144 6.45 -26.70 -20.55
CA GLU A 144 6.88 -25.36 -20.19
C GLU A 144 6.65 -25.27 -18.68
N LYS A 145 7.67 -24.79 -17.98
CA LYS A 145 7.59 -24.65 -16.53
C LYS A 145 6.91 -23.32 -16.22
N ARG A 146 5.74 -23.36 -15.59
CA ARG A 146 5.17 -22.22 -14.87
C ARG A 146 5.93 -22.02 -13.56
N LEU A 147 6.05 -20.78 -13.14
CA LEU A 147 6.62 -20.46 -11.83
C LEU A 147 5.47 -20.02 -10.95
N LEU A 148 5.15 -20.86 -9.98
CA LEU A 148 4.20 -20.52 -8.93
C LEU A 148 4.94 -19.74 -7.87
N TRP A 149 4.37 -18.61 -7.48
CA TRP A 149 4.95 -17.84 -6.40
C TRP A 149 4.85 -18.62 -5.11
N ARG A 150 5.99 -18.77 -4.46
CA ARG A 150 6.09 -19.43 -3.16
C ARG A 150 6.78 -18.51 -2.20
N ALA A 151 5.97 -17.70 -1.54
CA ALA A 151 6.49 -16.87 -0.48
C ALA A 151 6.76 -17.76 0.74
N THR A 152 8.04 -18.03 0.98
CA THR A 152 8.49 -18.77 2.16
C THR A 152 8.62 -17.81 3.32
N ALA A 153 7.85 -18.02 4.39
CA ALA A 153 8.00 -17.27 5.61
C ALA A 153 8.67 -18.11 6.70
N ASN A 154 9.48 -17.43 7.50
CA ASN A 154 9.93 -17.88 8.81
C ASN A 154 9.72 -16.68 9.74
N PHE A 155 9.04 -16.87 10.87
CA PHE A 155 8.79 -15.79 11.84
C PHE A 155 10.08 -15.02 12.22
N LYS A 156 11.21 -15.71 12.39
CA LYS A 156 12.50 -15.11 12.79
C LYS A 156 13.18 -14.29 11.68
N GLU A 157 13.03 -14.70 10.42
CA GLU A 157 13.75 -14.09 9.28
C GLU A 157 12.86 -13.15 8.45
N SER A 158 11.58 -13.45 8.34
CA SER A 158 10.61 -12.74 7.50
C SER A 158 9.80 -11.69 8.27
N GLY A 159 9.84 -11.71 9.60
CA GLY A 159 9.05 -10.82 10.46
C GLY A 159 7.56 -11.17 10.53
N PHE A 160 7.12 -12.27 9.91
CA PHE A 160 5.75 -12.76 9.97
C PHE A 160 5.71 -14.29 9.79
N SER A 161 4.60 -14.90 10.21
CA SER A 161 4.27 -16.31 10.02
C SER A 161 2.96 -16.45 9.25
N TRP A 162 2.91 -17.33 8.25
CA TRP A 162 1.66 -17.60 7.53
C TRP A 162 0.55 -18.15 8.44
N TYR A 163 0.91 -18.78 9.57
CA TYR A 163 -0.07 -19.27 10.56
C TYR A 163 -0.84 -18.15 11.26
N GLN A 164 -0.21 -16.97 11.41
CA GLN A 164 -0.79 -15.82 12.12
C GLN A 164 -1.65 -14.93 11.21
N LEU A 165 -1.60 -15.14 9.90
CA LEU A 165 -2.39 -14.35 8.95
C LEU A 165 -3.81 -14.92 8.84
N GLU A 166 -4.75 -14.02 8.63
CA GLU A 166 -6.15 -14.29 8.35
C GLU A 166 -6.52 -13.85 6.93
N VAL A 167 -7.64 -14.36 6.42
CA VAL A 167 -8.12 -14.02 5.07
C VAL A 167 -8.44 -12.52 5.02
N GLY A 168 -7.72 -11.79 4.16
CA GLY A 168 -7.81 -10.35 3.99
C GLY A 168 -6.51 -9.61 4.33
N ASP A 169 -5.66 -10.21 5.17
CA ASP A 169 -4.41 -9.60 5.62
C ASP A 169 -3.41 -9.38 4.51
N ILE A 170 -2.54 -8.40 4.71
CA ILE A 170 -1.49 -8.03 3.78
C ILE A 170 -0.12 -8.08 4.46
N VAL A 171 0.85 -8.64 3.75
CA VAL A 171 2.26 -8.68 4.16
C VAL A 171 3.17 -8.23 3.02
N THR A 172 4.36 -7.73 3.37
CA THR A 172 5.40 -7.44 2.38
C THR A 172 6.40 -8.59 2.32
N TYR A 173 6.74 -9.03 1.12
CA TYR A 173 7.65 -10.14 0.87
C TYR A 173 8.82 -9.70 0.01
N ASN A 174 10.03 -9.87 0.54
CA ASN A 174 11.27 -9.63 -0.21
C ASN A 174 11.50 -10.76 -1.20
N TYR A 175 11.78 -10.43 -2.46
CA TYR A 175 12.13 -11.40 -3.48
C TYR A 175 13.30 -10.91 -4.34
N ALA A 176 14.11 -11.86 -4.82
CA ALA A 176 15.11 -11.61 -5.85
C ALA A 176 14.44 -11.68 -7.22
N THR A 177 14.61 -10.64 -8.05
CA THR A 177 14.08 -10.66 -9.42
C THR A 177 14.82 -11.69 -10.27
N GLU A 178 14.16 -12.80 -10.56
CA GLU A 178 14.51 -13.64 -11.71
C GLU A 178 13.88 -13.05 -12.97
N LYS A 179 14.68 -12.85 -14.02
CA LYS A 179 14.22 -12.28 -15.30
C LYS A 179 13.22 -13.20 -15.97
N ASN A 180 12.09 -12.63 -16.44
CA ASN A 180 11.07 -13.27 -17.28
C ASN A 180 10.18 -14.30 -16.59
N ILE A 181 9.49 -13.91 -15.53
CA ILE A 181 8.42 -14.73 -14.97
C ILE A 181 7.08 -14.03 -15.19
N GLU A 182 6.26 -14.57 -16.10
CA GLU A 182 4.81 -14.32 -16.07
C GLU A 182 4.25 -15.17 -14.91
N ILE A 183 4.09 -14.55 -13.77
CA ILE A 183 3.58 -15.19 -12.55
C ILE A 183 2.06 -15.11 -12.59
N GLY A 184 1.38 -16.20 -12.24
CA GLY A 184 -0.04 -16.15 -11.91
C GLY A 184 -0.33 -15.15 -10.78
N ARG A 185 -1.54 -14.59 -10.70
CA ARG A 185 -1.89 -13.64 -9.63
C ARG A 185 -1.82 -14.22 -8.22
N PHE A 186 -1.80 -15.54 -8.09
CA PHE A 186 -1.84 -16.25 -6.82
C PHE A 186 -0.57 -17.06 -6.57
N GLY A 187 -0.27 -17.30 -5.30
CA GLY A 187 0.85 -18.10 -4.84
C GLY A 187 0.54 -18.83 -3.54
N LEU A 188 1.47 -19.66 -3.10
CA LEU A 188 1.32 -20.50 -1.91
C LEU A 188 2.18 -19.99 -0.76
N GLY A 189 1.55 -19.70 0.38
CA GLY A 189 2.22 -19.34 1.62
C GLY A 189 2.81 -20.58 2.27
N TYR A 190 4.12 -20.77 2.11
CA TYR A 190 4.84 -21.91 2.67
C TYR A 190 5.52 -21.49 3.98
N ASN A 191 5.18 -22.14 5.08
CA ASN A 191 5.81 -21.88 6.36
C ASN A 191 6.96 -22.85 6.59
N LYS A 192 8.17 -22.32 6.75
CA LYS A 192 9.38 -23.14 6.94
C LYS A 192 9.43 -23.71 8.36
N ASP A 193 9.04 -22.92 9.34
CA ASP A 193 9.12 -23.26 10.75
C ASP A 193 7.73 -23.67 11.28
N SER A 194 7.71 -24.43 12.38
CA SER A 194 6.46 -24.76 13.06
C SER A 194 5.87 -23.52 13.73
N GLY A 195 4.55 -23.48 13.85
CA GLY A 195 3.88 -22.48 14.66
C GLY A 195 3.86 -22.83 16.15
N GLU A 196 3.00 -22.16 16.89
CA GLU A 196 2.81 -22.34 18.34
C GLU A 196 1.92 -23.56 18.65
N GLY A 197 1.02 -23.92 17.75
CA GLY A 197 0.08 -25.03 17.89
C GLY A 197 0.62 -26.39 17.41
N SER A 198 0.08 -27.49 17.95
CA SER A 198 0.38 -28.85 17.49
C SER A 198 -0.12 -29.15 16.07
N ASN A 199 -1.07 -28.36 15.57
CA ASN A 199 -1.62 -28.37 14.21
C ASN A 199 -0.88 -27.42 13.25
N GLU A 200 0.25 -26.84 13.65
CA GLU A 200 1.04 -25.89 12.85
C GLU A 200 2.41 -26.48 12.48
N PRO A 201 2.46 -27.60 11.71
CA PRO A 201 3.71 -28.28 11.40
C PRO A 201 4.65 -27.43 10.55
N ALA A 202 5.95 -27.60 10.76
CA ALA A 202 6.96 -27.03 9.89
C ALA A 202 6.86 -27.60 8.45
N GLY A 203 7.28 -26.81 7.47
CA GLY A 203 7.40 -27.25 6.08
C GLY A 203 6.07 -27.52 5.36
N SER A 204 5.05 -26.73 5.68
CA SER A 204 3.69 -26.91 5.17
C SER A 204 3.17 -25.66 4.47
N ILE A 205 2.21 -25.86 3.56
CA ILE A 205 1.47 -24.79 2.92
C ILE A 205 0.26 -24.46 3.77
N VAL A 206 0.19 -23.20 4.19
CA VAL A 206 -0.76 -22.73 5.19
C VAL A 206 -1.87 -21.91 4.55
N CYS A 207 -1.56 -21.20 3.47
CA CYS A 207 -2.50 -20.30 2.85
C CYS A 207 -2.26 -20.16 1.34
N VAL A 208 -3.24 -19.59 0.66
CA VAL A 208 -3.11 -19.03 -0.69
C VAL A 208 -3.06 -17.51 -0.56
N PHE A 209 -2.12 -16.88 -1.26
CA PHE A 209 -2.05 -15.42 -1.34
C PHE A 209 -2.23 -14.92 -2.77
N GLN A 210 -2.67 -13.68 -2.90
CA GLN A 210 -2.68 -12.91 -4.13
C GLN A 210 -1.59 -11.84 -4.09
N ILE A 211 -0.83 -11.69 -5.18
CA ILE A 211 0.06 -10.53 -5.31
C ILE A 211 -0.80 -9.33 -5.70
N VAL A 212 -0.86 -8.34 -4.82
CA VAL A 212 -1.70 -7.15 -5.04
C VAL A 212 -0.91 -5.93 -5.45
N ASP A 213 0.39 -5.88 -5.13
CA ASP A 213 1.22 -4.72 -5.46
C ASP A 213 2.73 -5.06 -5.43
N TYR A 214 3.56 -4.15 -5.95
CA TYR A 214 5.02 -4.24 -5.90
C TYR A 214 5.64 -2.94 -5.38
N LEU A 215 6.34 -2.98 -4.26
CA LEU A 215 7.04 -1.83 -3.70
C LEU A 215 8.43 -1.74 -4.33
N MET A 216 8.67 -0.66 -5.09
CA MET A 216 9.97 -0.36 -5.69
C MET A 216 10.75 0.47 -4.67
N LEU A 217 11.79 -0.12 -4.06
CA LEU A 217 12.67 0.61 -3.15
C LEU A 217 13.77 1.30 -3.97
N PRO A 218 14.01 2.61 -3.77
CA PRO A 218 14.95 3.39 -4.59
C PRO A 218 16.39 2.86 -4.61
N ASP A 219 16.82 2.10 -3.60
CA ASP A 219 18.23 1.77 -3.38
C ASP A 219 18.53 0.29 -3.04
N SER A 220 17.57 -0.64 -3.15
CA SER A 220 17.83 -2.06 -2.84
C SER A 220 17.84 -2.95 -4.08
N GLN A 221 18.82 -3.85 -4.17
CA GLN A 221 18.81 -4.97 -5.13
C GLN A 221 17.64 -5.95 -4.90
N THR A 222 16.91 -5.81 -3.79
CA THR A 222 15.73 -6.59 -3.41
C THR A 222 14.44 -5.87 -3.80
N ASN A 223 13.56 -6.56 -4.53
CA ASN A 223 12.22 -6.07 -4.80
C ASN A 223 11.27 -6.57 -3.70
N LYS A 224 10.24 -5.79 -3.38
CA LYS A 224 9.20 -6.17 -2.43
C LYS A 224 7.88 -6.40 -3.16
N ALA A 225 7.25 -7.54 -2.93
CA ALA A 225 5.88 -7.77 -3.35
C ALA A 225 4.96 -7.60 -2.15
N VAL A 226 3.75 -7.12 -2.40
CA VAL A 226 2.70 -7.01 -1.39
C VAL A 226 1.73 -8.16 -1.65
N LEU A 227 1.60 -9.02 -0.64
CA LEU A 227 0.85 -10.26 -0.73
C LEU A 227 -0.38 -10.16 0.16
N ARG A 228 -1.57 -10.46 -0.38
CA ARG A 228 -2.81 -10.54 0.37
C ARG A 228 -3.18 -12.00 0.63
N CYS A 229 -3.43 -12.38 1.87
CA CYS A 229 -3.98 -13.70 2.19
C CYS A 229 -5.41 -13.78 1.69
N VAL A 230 -5.71 -14.74 0.82
CA VAL A 230 -7.04 -14.90 0.20
C VAL A 230 -7.73 -16.19 0.60
N HIS A 231 -6.98 -17.16 1.11
CA HIS A 231 -7.51 -18.38 1.71
C HIS A 231 -6.51 -18.93 2.73
N LYS A 232 -7.00 -19.42 3.87
CA LYS A 232 -6.21 -20.08 4.91
C LYS A 232 -6.76 -21.50 5.09
N PHE A 233 -5.88 -22.50 5.09
CA PHE A 233 -6.28 -23.89 5.27
C PHE A 233 -6.41 -24.20 6.76
N ASP A 234 -7.53 -24.79 7.17
CA ASP A 234 -7.72 -25.27 8.55
C ASP A 234 -6.72 -26.38 8.90
N ASN A 235 -6.38 -27.22 7.92
CA ASN A 235 -5.36 -28.26 8.01
C ASN A 235 -4.24 -27.92 7.02
N PRO A 236 -3.03 -27.57 7.50
CA PRO A 236 -1.91 -27.23 6.63
C PRO A 236 -1.51 -28.40 5.74
N ILE A 237 -1.22 -28.09 4.47
CA ILE A 237 -0.95 -29.11 3.47
C ILE A 237 0.55 -29.38 3.43
N SER A 238 0.94 -30.61 3.74
CA SER A 238 2.35 -31.01 3.72
C SER A 238 2.91 -31.03 2.28
N LEU A 239 4.21 -30.81 2.13
CA LEU A 239 4.85 -30.94 0.81
C LEU A 239 4.67 -32.35 0.22
N SER A 240 4.67 -33.39 1.06
CA SER A 240 4.39 -34.77 0.67
C SER A 240 2.99 -34.96 0.09
N GLU A 241 1.99 -34.30 0.68
CA GLU A 241 0.61 -34.37 0.21
C GLU A 241 0.47 -33.70 -1.17
N ILE A 242 1.09 -32.54 -1.36
CA ILE A 242 1.08 -31.86 -2.67
C ILE A 242 1.77 -32.72 -3.73
N ASN A 243 2.89 -33.33 -3.38
CA ASN A 243 3.58 -34.25 -4.30
C ASN A 243 2.72 -35.46 -4.66
N SER A 244 1.83 -35.90 -3.77
CA SER A 244 0.88 -36.99 -4.04
C SER A 244 -0.20 -36.63 -5.06
N TRP A 245 -0.45 -35.33 -5.29
CA TRP A 245 -1.41 -34.89 -6.31
C TRP A 245 -0.90 -35.10 -7.74
N PHE A 246 0.41 -35.31 -7.92
CA PHE A 246 1.01 -35.48 -9.23
C PHE A 246 1.04 -36.96 -9.65
N ASN A 247 0.21 -37.29 -10.64
CA ASN A 247 0.06 -38.67 -11.15
C ASN A 247 1.28 -39.18 -11.93
N ASP A 248 2.27 -38.33 -12.22
CA ASP A 248 3.47 -38.65 -12.99
C ASP A 248 4.71 -38.94 -12.12
N GLY A 249 4.56 -38.95 -10.78
CA GLY A 249 5.65 -39.16 -9.82
C GLY A 249 6.60 -37.96 -9.71
N SER A 250 6.25 -36.81 -10.27
CA SER A 250 7.00 -35.57 -10.11
C SER A 250 6.86 -35.00 -8.69
N SER A 251 7.80 -34.13 -8.30
CA SER A 251 7.76 -33.46 -7.00
C SER A 251 7.99 -31.96 -7.14
N LEU A 252 7.45 -31.22 -6.20
CA LEU A 252 7.50 -29.77 -6.14
C LEU A 252 8.86 -29.36 -5.58
N ASN A 253 9.75 -28.86 -6.46
CA ASN A 253 11.07 -28.40 -6.05
C ASN A 253 10.99 -26.97 -5.51
N LEU A 254 11.49 -26.81 -4.29
CA LEU A 254 11.27 -25.69 -3.41
C LEU A 254 12.55 -24.88 -3.19
N GLN A 255 13.02 -24.12 -4.19
CA GLN A 255 14.25 -23.33 -4.11
C GLN A 255 14.05 -21.83 -4.37
N GLY A 256 14.74 -20.96 -3.62
CA GLY A 256 14.89 -19.54 -3.97
C GLY A 256 13.63 -18.66 -3.92
N GLY A 257 12.57 -19.06 -3.19
CA GLY A 257 11.32 -18.28 -3.10
C GLY A 257 10.37 -18.44 -4.29
N LEU A 258 10.70 -19.33 -5.22
CA LEU A 258 9.87 -19.70 -6.37
C LEU A 258 9.73 -21.21 -6.43
N ALA A 259 8.52 -21.70 -6.68
CA ALA A 259 8.31 -23.11 -7.00
C ALA A 259 8.33 -23.25 -8.53
N SER A 260 9.35 -23.92 -9.07
CA SER A 260 9.43 -24.22 -10.50
C SER A 260 8.64 -25.50 -10.79
N ILE A 261 7.46 -25.35 -11.36
CA ILE A 261 6.52 -26.44 -11.66
C ILE A 261 6.17 -26.45 -13.15
N SER A 262 5.67 -27.55 -13.70
CA SER A 262 5.11 -27.56 -15.04
C SER A 262 3.74 -26.86 -15.07
N ASP A 263 3.29 -26.41 -16.24
CA ASP A 263 1.92 -25.92 -16.42
C ASP A 263 0.87 -26.93 -15.92
N ILE A 264 1.09 -28.21 -16.20
CA ILE A 264 0.21 -29.30 -15.78
C ILE A 264 0.18 -29.40 -14.24
N GLN A 265 1.33 -29.29 -13.58
CA GLN A 265 1.41 -29.30 -12.12
C GLN A 265 0.70 -28.07 -11.52
N ALA A 266 0.84 -26.89 -12.13
CA ALA A 266 0.14 -25.69 -11.69
C ALA A 266 -1.37 -25.84 -11.80
N ASP A 267 -1.86 -26.37 -12.92
CA ASP A 267 -3.29 -26.58 -13.15
C ASP A 267 -3.85 -27.65 -12.17
N ILE A 268 -3.10 -28.73 -11.89
CA ILE A 268 -3.46 -29.73 -10.87
C ILE A 268 -3.57 -29.11 -9.48
N ILE A 269 -2.58 -28.30 -9.07
CA ILE A 269 -2.60 -27.60 -7.78
C ILE A 269 -3.83 -26.68 -7.70
N ILE A 270 -4.11 -25.91 -8.75
CA ILE A 270 -5.26 -24.99 -8.78
C ILE A 270 -6.56 -25.76 -8.62
N GLU A 271 -6.78 -26.84 -9.36
CA GLU A 271 -8.00 -27.64 -9.25
C GLU A 271 -8.12 -28.32 -7.88
N LYS A 272 -7.02 -28.81 -7.31
CA LYS A 272 -7.02 -29.36 -5.94
C LYS A 272 -7.35 -28.29 -4.89
N ILE A 273 -6.83 -27.07 -5.05
CA ILE A 273 -7.18 -25.95 -4.17
C ILE A 273 -8.67 -25.60 -4.32
N LYS A 274 -9.23 -25.63 -5.53
CA LYS A 274 -10.68 -25.40 -5.74
C LYS A 274 -11.53 -26.47 -5.05
N GLU A 275 -11.10 -27.74 -5.07
CA GLU A 275 -11.77 -28.82 -4.33
C GLU A 275 -11.70 -28.62 -2.82
N LEU A 276 -10.52 -28.23 -2.30
CA LEU A 276 -10.29 -28.02 -0.87
C LEU A 276 -10.93 -26.73 -0.35
N ALA A 277 -11.13 -25.74 -1.22
CA ALA A 277 -11.71 -24.45 -0.90
C ALA A 277 -12.79 -24.06 -1.93
N PRO A 278 -13.98 -24.71 -1.90
CA PRO A 278 -15.04 -24.46 -2.87
C PRO A 278 -15.50 -23.00 -2.91
N ASP A 279 -15.54 -22.35 -1.74
CA ASP A 279 -15.90 -20.93 -1.58
C ASP A 279 -14.91 -19.98 -2.26
N PHE A 280 -13.69 -20.45 -2.52
CA PHE A 280 -12.61 -19.72 -3.19
C PHE A 280 -12.55 -20.03 -4.70
N SER A 281 -13.31 -21.02 -5.19
CA SER A 281 -13.21 -21.50 -6.57
C SER A 281 -13.63 -20.46 -7.62
N LEU A 282 -14.78 -19.80 -7.44
CA LEU A 282 -15.24 -18.71 -8.33
C LEU A 282 -14.27 -17.52 -8.32
N THR A 283 -13.57 -17.39 -7.20
CA THR A 283 -12.73 -16.26 -6.82
C THR A 283 -11.33 -16.36 -7.46
N LEU A 284 -10.77 -17.57 -7.54
CA LEU A 284 -9.55 -17.91 -8.28
C LEU A 284 -9.63 -17.62 -9.78
N ASP A 285 -10.81 -17.85 -10.35
CA ASP A 285 -11.05 -17.64 -11.79
C ASP A 285 -11.26 -16.14 -12.12
N SER A 286 -11.61 -15.34 -11.11
CA SER A 286 -11.76 -13.90 -11.25
C SER A 286 -10.40 -13.20 -11.36
N LYS A 287 -10.30 -12.25 -12.28
CA LYS A 287 -9.19 -11.31 -12.36
C LYS A 287 -9.34 -10.15 -11.34
N GLU A 288 -10.23 -10.30 -10.38
CA GLU A 288 -10.50 -9.41 -9.24
C GLU A 288 -9.27 -9.25 -8.33
N ILE A 289 -8.99 -8.10 -7.72
CA ILE A 289 -8.29 -8.12 -6.43
C ILE A 289 -9.33 -8.40 -5.36
N LEU A 290 -9.05 -9.40 -4.53
CA LEU A 290 -10.04 -9.95 -3.61
C LEU A 290 -10.00 -9.16 -2.31
N ALA A 291 -10.94 -8.25 -2.15
CA ALA A 291 -11.23 -7.60 -0.89
C ALA A 291 -12.48 -8.25 -0.28
N LYS A 292 -12.31 -8.87 0.89
CA LYS A 292 -13.44 -9.46 1.65
C LYS A 292 -14.48 -8.39 2.02
N THR A 293 -14.03 -7.14 2.14
CA THR A 293 -14.79 -5.97 2.56
C THR A 293 -14.18 -4.76 1.86
N LYS A 294 -14.68 -4.43 0.67
CA LYS A 294 -14.44 -3.11 0.08
C LYS A 294 -15.40 -2.15 0.76
N ARG A 295 -14.90 -1.08 1.38
CA ARG A 295 -15.80 -0.04 1.90
C ARG A 295 -16.38 0.76 0.75
N ASP A 296 -17.71 0.94 0.79
CA ASP A 296 -18.42 1.72 -0.22
C ASP A 296 -18.16 3.23 -0.07
N MET A 297 -17.90 3.69 1.16
CA MET A 297 -17.65 5.09 1.49
C MET A 297 -16.32 5.27 2.25
N PRO A 298 -15.60 6.38 2.00
CA PRO A 298 -14.42 6.74 2.75
C PRO A 298 -14.81 7.04 4.20
N ILE A 299 -13.85 6.87 5.10
CA ILE A 299 -14.01 7.23 6.50
C ILE A 299 -13.21 8.50 6.70
N GLN A 300 -13.90 9.56 7.11
CA GLN A 300 -13.29 10.83 7.44
C GLN A 300 -13.85 11.32 8.77
N VAL A 301 -13.28 10.79 9.87
CA VAL A 301 -13.83 10.95 11.22
C VAL A 301 -12.78 11.41 12.21
N MET A 302 -13.19 12.25 13.16
CA MET A 302 -12.42 12.60 14.35
C MET A 302 -13.07 11.98 15.59
N TYR A 303 -12.35 11.06 16.23
CA TYR A 303 -12.75 10.50 17.51
C TYR A 303 -12.34 11.43 18.64
N TYR A 304 -13.29 11.82 19.48
CA TYR A 304 -13.04 12.71 20.61
C TYR A 304 -13.62 12.16 21.91
N GLY A 305 -13.07 12.59 23.03
CA GLY A 305 -13.49 12.16 24.36
C GLY A 305 -12.34 12.16 25.35
N ALA A 306 -12.64 11.78 26.59
CA ALA A 306 -11.68 11.79 27.69
C ALA A 306 -10.47 10.84 27.45
N PRO A 307 -9.39 10.98 28.22
CA PRO A 307 -8.24 10.08 28.14
C PRO A 307 -8.63 8.63 28.49
N GLY A 308 -8.07 7.69 27.73
CA GLY A 308 -8.28 6.26 28.00
C GLY A 308 -9.66 5.72 27.60
N THR A 309 -10.49 6.47 26.87
CA THR A 309 -11.81 5.98 26.41
C THR A 309 -11.74 4.91 25.31
N GLY A 310 -10.55 4.65 24.76
CA GLY A 310 -10.37 3.63 23.73
C GLY A 310 -10.44 4.14 22.29
N LYS A 311 -10.18 5.44 22.06
CA LYS A 311 -10.09 6.03 20.70
C LYS A 311 -9.17 5.21 19.78
N SER A 312 -7.90 5.01 20.16
CA SER A 312 -6.96 4.22 19.35
C SER A 312 -7.39 2.74 19.23
N TYR A 313 -8.04 2.17 20.26
CA TYR A 313 -8.60 0.81 20.19
C TYR A 313 -9.68 0.71 19.12
N ARG A 314 -10.60 1.68 19.06
CA ARG A 314 -11.66 1.76 18.04
C ARG A 314 -11.09 1.93 16.63
N ILE A 315 -10.04 2.73 16.47
CA ILE A 315 -9.30 2.87 15.20
C ILE A 315 -8.70 1.52 14.78
N SER A 316 -8.04 0.82 15.70
CA SER A 316 -7.45 -0.49 15.38
C SER A 316 -8.53 -1.52 15.00
N SER A 317 -9.67 -1.55 15.70
CA SER A 317 -10.82 -2.39 15.31
C SER A 317 -11.37 -2.06 13.93
N LEU A 318 -11.45 -0.78 13.59
CA LEU A 318 -11.90 -0.31 12.28
C LEU A 318 -10.95 -0.72 11.15
N ILE A 319 -9.63 -0.70 11.39
CA ILE A 319 -8.63 -1.16 10.42
C ILE A 319 -8.71 -2.68 10.24
N ARG A 320 -9.02 -3.43 11.31
CA ARG A 320 -9.18 -4.89 11.26
C ARG A 320 -10.34 -5.35 10.36
N GLU A 321 -11.28 -4.48 10.03
CA GLU A 321 -12.30 -4.80 9.03
C GLU A 321 -11.71 -4.99 7.62
N SER A 322 -10.61 -4.30 7.29
CA SER A 322 -9.88 -4.47 6.02
C SER A 322 -8.69 -5.44 6.16
N TYR A 323 -8.05 -5.46 7.35
CA TYR A 323 -6.82 -6.21 7.67
C TYR A 323 -6.95 -6.94 9.02
N PRO A 324 -7.61 -8.11 9.06
CA PRO A 324 -8.04 -8.76 10.31
C PRO A 324 -6.99 -8.94 11.41
N SER A 325 -5.75 -9.27 11.07
CA SER A 325 -4.67 -9.46 12.06
C SER A 325 -3.91 -8.17 12.39
N TYR A 326 -4.36 -7.00 11.90
CA TYR A 326 -3.71 -5.73 12.15
C TYR A 326 -3.51 -5.44 13.66
N ASN A 327 -2.28 -5.07 13.99
CA ASN A 327 -1.90 -4.48 15.26
C ASN A 327 -1.01 -3.24 15.05
N GLU A 328 -0.78 -2.47 16.11
CA GLU A 328 -0.10 -1.17 16.01
C GLU A 328 1.39 -1.25 15.66
N TYR A 329 1.99 -2.45 15.67
CA TYR A 329 3.40 -2.67 15.36
C TYR A 329 3.60 -3.34 13.99
N ASP A 330 2.51 -3.59 13.24
CA ASP A 330 2.61 -4.22 11.93
C ASP A 330 3.16 -3.25 10.88
N ASP A 331 4.09 -3.75 10.05
CA ASP A 331 4.60 -3.08 8.86
C ASP A 331 3.58 -3.15 7.68
N ASN A 332 2.30 -2.88 7.96
CA ASN A 332 1.27 -2.87 6.93
C ASN A 332 1.50 -1.69 5.97
N PRO A 333 1.74 -1.94 4.66
CA PRO A 333 2.14 -0.90 3.72
C PRO A 333 1.04 0.10 3.35
N TYR A 334 -0.19 -0.11 3.84
CA TYR A 334 -1.37 0.71 3.56
C TYR A 334 -1.95 1.39 4.79
N VAL A 335 -1.30 1.28 5.95
CA VAL A 335 -1.69 1.96 7.18
C VAL A 335 -0.60 2.94 7.59
N PHE A 336 -0.91 4.22 7.48
CA PHE A 336 -0.01 5.34 7.77
C PHE A 336 -0.47 6.01 9.06
N ARG A 337 0.36 6.00 10.10
CA ARG A 337 0.01 6.62 11.39
C ARG A 337 1.07 7.64 11.81
N THR A 338 0.62 8.80 12.29
CA THR A 338 1.48 9.81 12.91
C THR A 338 0.78 10.46 14.09
N THR A 339 1.56 11.07 14.98
CA THR A 339 1.07 11.86 16.11
C THR A 339 1.39 13.31 15.88
N ILE A 340 0.37 14.16 15.93
CA ILE A 340 0.51 15.60 15.82
C ILE A 340 1.04 16.15 17.15
N TYR A 341 2.11 16.92 17.07
CA TYR A 341 2.70 17.67 18.18
C TYR A 341 2.76 19.16 17.82
N ARG A 342 3.10 20.01 18.80
CA ARG A 342 3.02 21.47 18.67
C ARG A 342 3.77 22.03 17.45
N ASP A 343 4.95 21.50 17.16
CA ASP A 343 5.82 21.96 16.07
C ASP A 343 5.65 21.14 14.79
N TYR A 344 4.68 20.22 14.74
CA TYR A 344 4.38 19.44 13.53
C TYR A 344 3.85 20.39 12.46
N SER A 345 4.45 20.35 11.28
CA SER A 345 4.24 21.36 10.26
C SER A 345 3.66 20.78 8.96
N TYR A 346 3.27 21.69 8.06
CA TYR A 346 2.92 21.36 6.69
C TYR A 346 4.02 20.56 5.98
N PHE A 347 5.30 20.83 6.28
CA PHE A 347 6.44 20.15 5.65
C PHE A 347 6.62 18.70 6.12
N ASP A 348 6.21 18.38 7.35
CA ASP A 348 6.19 17.00 7.85
C ASP A 348 5.02 16.21 7.25
N PHE A 349 3.89 16.90 7.08
CA PHE A 349 2.66 16.31 6.56
C PHE A 349 2.72 16.05 5.06
N VAL A 350 3.02 17.08 4.28
CA VAL A 350 3.07 17.02 2.80
C VAL A 350 4.43 16.58 2.31
N GLY A 351 5.51 17.03 2.93
CA GLY A 351 6.88 16.77 2.51
C GLY A 351 7.69 18.04 2.28
N ASN A 352 9.00 17.87 2.16
CA ASN A 352 9.93 18.98 2.02
C ASN A 352 11.03 18.68 1.00
N ILE A 353 11.65 19.72 0.46
CA ILE A 353 12.85 19.58 -0.36
C ILE A 353 14.05 19.42 0.58
N MET A 354 14.65 18.23 0.57
CA MET A 354 15.76 17.88 1.43
C MET A 354 17.01 17.58 0.60
N PRO A 355 18.22 17.84 1.14
CA PRO A 355 19.45 17.38 0.52
C PRO A 355 19.54 15.86 0.60
N VAL A 356 19.64 15.20 -0.55
CA VAL A 356 19.83 13.76 -0.69
C VAL A 356 21.21 13.51 -1.32
N THR A 357 21.99 12.63 -0.71
CA THR A 357 23.31 12.27 -1.24
C THR A 357 23.16 11.05 -2.14
N LYS A 358 23.40 11.22 -3.44
CA LYS A 358 23.50 10.11 -4.41
C LYS A 358 24.89 10.13 -5.04
N ASP A 359 25.59 9.00 -4.95
CA ASP A 359 26.97 8.85 -5.47
C ASP A 359 27.95 9.94 -5.00
N GLY A 360 27.83 10.38 -3.75
CA GLY A 360 28.68 11.43 -3.17
C GLY A 360 28.38 12.86 -3.66
N LYS A 361 27.32 13.05 -4.47
CA LYS A 361 26.80 14.38 -4.86
C LYS A 361 25.51 14.69 -4.10
N ILE A 362 25.40 15.93 -3.63
CA ILE A 362 24.19 16.44 -2.98
C ILE A 362 23.22 16.91 -4.08
N SER A 363 22.07 16.26 -4.17
CA SER A 363 20.89 16.75 -4.91
C SER A 363 19.85 17.28 -3.92
N TYR A 364 19.03 18.23 -4.35
CA TYR A 364 17.87 18.66 -3.56
C TYR A 364 16.64 17.98 -4.15
N GLU A 365 16.05 17.06 -3.39
CA GLU A 365 14.92 16.25 -3.84
C GLU A 365 13.75 16.42 -2.89
N PHE A 366 12.54 16.36 -3.44
CA PHE A 366 11.34 16.35 -2.64
C PHE A 366 11.20 15.00 -1.92
N VAL A 367 11.24 15.04 -0.59
CA VAL A 367 10.97 13.90 0.28
C VAL A 367 9.50 14.00 0.70
N PRO A 368 8.64 13.05 0.28
CA PRO A 368 7.22 13.11 0.58
C PRO A 368 6.96 12.90 2.07
N GLY A 369 6.05 13.71 2.62
CA GLY A 369 5.53 13.53 3.97
C GLY A 369 4.49 12.40 4.05
N ILE A 370 3.92 12.20 5.23
CA ILE A 370 3.00 11.08 5.47
C ILE A 370 1.72 11.15 4.62
N PHE A 371 1.15 12.35 4.44
CA PHE A 371 -0.05 12.53 3.61
C PHE A 371 0.24 12.17 2.15
N THR A 372 1.35 12.70 1.60
CA THR A 372 1.72 12.45 0.20
C THR A 372 2.02 10.98 -0.05
N THR A 373 2.64 10.30 0.92
CA THR A 373 2.91 8.86 0.83
C THR A 373 1.63 8.04 0.87
N ALA A 374 0.69 8.37 1.78
CA ALA A 374 -0.62 7.73 1.85
C ALA A 374 -1.45 7.98 0.59
N LEU A 375 -1.45 9.21 0.07
CA LEU A 375 -2.13 9.58 -1.17
C LEU A 375 -1.56 8.82 -2.38
N PHE A 376 -0.24 8.70 -2.46
CA PHE A 376 0.42 7.89 -3.49
C PHE A 376 -0.03 6.43 -3.44
N ALA A 377 0.00 5.82 -2.25
CA ALA A 377 -0.44 4.44 -2.06
C ALA A 377 -1.92 4.24 -2.44
N ALA A 378 -2.78 5.20 -2.08
CA ALA A 378 -4.20 5.15 -2.39
C ALA A 378 -4.47 5.28 -3.89
N LEU A 379 -3.86 6.25 -4.57
CA LEU A 379 -4.02 6.44 -6.03
C LEU A 379 -3.48 5.25 -6.82
N ARG A 380 -2.38 4.64 -6.37
CA ARG A 380 -1.81 3.43 -6.98
C ARG A 380 -2.76 2.25 -6.92
N ASN A 381 -3.57 2.18 -5.87
CA ASN A 381 -4.44 1.03 -5.57
C ASN A 381 -5.94 1.35 -5.66
N GLN A 382 -6.33 2.47 -6.26
CA GLN A 382 -7.73 2.94 -6.31
C GLN A 382 -8.68 1.97 -7.02
N ASP A 383 -8.17 1.22 -8.01
CA ASP A 383 -8.93 0.24 -8.78
C ASP A 383 -8.79 -1.19 -8.22
N SER A 384 -8.02 -1.35 -7.13
CA SER A 384 -7.64 -2.64 -6.53
C SER A 384 -8.49 -3.02 -5.32
N GLY A 385 -9.42 -2.17 -4.87
CA GLY A 385 -10.20 -2.44 -3.66
C GLY A 385 -9.34 -2.57 -2.39
N ILE A 386 -8.22 -1.85 -2.34
CA ILE A 386 -7.34 -1.78 -1.18
C ILE A 386 -7.59 -0.46 -0.47
N ASP A 387 -8.06 -0.55 0.76
CA ASP A 387 -8.28 0.59 1.64
C ASP A 387 -6.93 1.10 2.17
N VAL A 388 -6.72 2.40 2.12
CA VAL A 388 -5.53 3.05 2.68
C VAL A 388 -5.98 3.92 3.85
N TYR A 389 -5.28 3.80 4.98
CA TYR A 389 -5.62 4.53 6.19
C TYR A 389 -4.54 5.55 6.52
N LEU A 390 -4.94 6.80 6.74
CA LEU A 390 -4.12 7.85 7.32
C LEU A 390 -4.67 8.20 8.71
N ILE A 391 -3.93 7.83 9.74
CA ILE A 391 -4.26 8.05 11.15
C ILE A 391 -3.47 9.23 11.68
N LEU A 392 -4.17 10.25 12.15
CA LEU A 392 -3.63 11.46 12.76
C LEU A 392 -3.99 11.47 14.24
N GLU A 393 -3.07 11.01 15.08
CA GLU A 393 -3.25 11.02 16.54
C GLU A 393 -3.04 12.43 17.09
N GLU A 394 -3.78 12.79 18.14
CA GLU A 394 -3.58 14.03 18.92
C GLU A 394 -3.71 15.33 18.10
N MET A 395 -4.64 15.37 17.13
CA MET A 395 -4.78 16.49 16.21
C MET A 395 -4.93 17.84 16.92
N SER A 396 -5.58 17.90 18.08
CA SER A 396 -5.74 19.15 18.82
C SER A 396 -4.44 19.72 19.40
N ARG A 397 -3.29 19.02 19.35
CA ARG A 397 -2.00 19.55 19.85
C ARG A 397 -1.25 20.44 18.86
N GLY A 398 -1.60 20.40 17.58
CA GLY A 398 -0.97 21.18 16.50
C GLY A 398 -1.93 22.19 15.88
N ASP A 399 -1.41 23.13 15.10
CA ASP A 399 -2.24 24.01 14.27
C ASP A 399 -2.68 23.24 13.02
N ILE A 400 -3.80 22.53 13.12
CA ILE A 400 -4.29 21.66 12.04
C ILE A 400 -4.58 22.43 10.76
N ALA A 401 -5.04 23.69 10.84
CA ALA A 401 -5.29 24.49 9.66
C ALA A 401 -3.98 24.75 8.88
N SER A 402 -2.93 25.14 9.61
CA SER A 402 -1.60 25.35 9.02
C SER A 402 -0.97 24.05 8.52
N ILE A 403 -1.14 22.93 9.21
CA ILE A 403 -0.61 21.62 8.80
C ILE A 403 -1.23 21.14 7.49
N PHE A 404 -2.55 21.29 7.32
CA PHE A 404 -3.22 20.87 6.09
C PHE A 404 -3.00 21.85 4.93
N GLY A 405 -2.92 23.17 5.20
CA GLY A 405 -2.67 24.16 4.17
C GLY A 405 -3.65 24.05 2.98
N ASP A 406 -3.12 23.89 1.76
CA ASP A 406 -3.93 23.73 0.54
C ASP A 406 -4.61 22.36 0.42
N ILE A 407 -4.12 21.33 1.11
CA ILE A 407 -4.75 19.99 1.20
C ILE A 407 -6.14 20.08 1.84
N PHE A 408 -6.38 21.10 2.64
CA PHE A 408 -7.65 21.31 3.32
C PHE A 408 -8.86 21.25 2.37
N GLN A 409 -8.71 21.74 1.13
CA GLN A 409 -9.77 21.72 0.13
C GLN A 409 -10.09 20.31 -0.39
N LEU A 410 -9.16 19.36 -0.30
CA LEU A 410 -9.36 17.98 -0.74
C LEU A 410 -10.25 17.17 0.21
N LEU A 411 -10.46 17.65 1.43
CA LEU A 411 -11.26 16.96 2.43
C LEU A 411 -12.76 17.02 2.14
N ASP A 412 -13.23 17.98 1.33
CA ASP A 412 -14.62 17.97 0.88
C ASP A 412 -14.84 16.75 -0.04
N ARG A 413 -15.64 15.77 0.40
CA ARG A 413 -15.93 14.54 -0.35
C ARG A 413 -17.25 14.63 -1.10
N ASP A 414 -17.30 14.10 -2.32
CA ASP A 414 -18.52 13.92 -3.09
C ASP A 414 -19.23 12.60 -2.75
N ASP A 415 -20.39 12.35 -3.37
CA ASP A 415 -21.19 11.13 -3.16
C ASP A 415 -20.47 9.83 -3.60
N THR A 416 -19.34 9.93 -4.31
CA THR A 416 -18.50 8.79 -4.69
C THR A 416 -17.34 8.58 -3.71
N GLY A 417 -17.20 9.45 -2.71
CA GLY A 417 -16.11 9.45 -1.73
C GLY A 417 -14.82 10.11 -2.21
N LYS A 418 -14.77 10.64 -3.43
CA LYS A 418 -13.60 11.35 -3.94
C LYS A 418 -13.63 12.81 -3.50
N SER A 419 -12.48 13.49 -3.55
CA SER A 419 -12.49 14.95 -3.34
C SER A 419 -13.38 15.63 -4.36
N MET A 420 -14.32 16.45 -3.89
CA MET A 420 -15.20 17.28 -4.70
C MET A 420 -14.42 18.32 -5.52
N TYR A 421 -13.30 18.80 -4.96
CA TYR A 421 -12.42 19.77 -5.59
C TYR A 421 -11.00 19.21 -5.68
N GLY A 422 -10.32 19.54 -6.77
CA GLY A 422 -8.90 19.21 -6.94
C GLY A 422 -8.00 20.42 -6.76
N ILE A 423 -6.77 20.19 -6.29
CA ILE A 423 -5.79 21.25 -6.01
C ILE A 423 -4.61 21.21 -7.00
N ASN A 424 -3.83 22.29 -6.97
CA ASN A 424 -2.54 22.40 -7.65
C ASN A 424 -1.43 22.56 -6.62
N ASN A 425 -0.83 21.46 -6.19
CA ASN A 425 0.36 21.48 -5.36
C ASN A 425 1.56 20.97 -6.15
N LYS A 426 2.55 21.84 -6.42
CA LYS A 426 3.65 21.51 -7.35
C LYS A 426 4.44 20.27 -6.89
N SER A 427 4.82 20.22 -5.62
CA SER A 427 5.67 19.15 -5.08
C SER A 427 4.96 17.80 -5.10
N ILE A 428 3.70 17.75 -4.65
CA ILE A 428 2.88 16.53 -4.72
C ILE A 428 2.65 16.14 -6.18
N TYR A 429 2.29 17.09 -7.04
CA TYR A 429 2.00 16.82 -8.45
C TYR A 429 3.21 16.20 -9.15
N GLU A 430 4.39 16.81 -9.02
CA GLU A 430 5.63 16.29 -9.62
C GLU A 430 5.96 14.89 -9.07
N TYR A 431 5.83 14.68 -7.75
CA TYR A 431 6.06 13.39 -7.13
C TYR A 431 5.10 12.31 -7.67
N LEU A 432 3.80 12.57 -7.74
CA LEU A 432 2.80 11.61 -8.21
C LEU A 432 2.95 11.29 -9.72
N ILE A 433 3.35 12.28 -10.52
CA ILE A 433 3.61 12.11 -11.96
C ILE A 433 4.87 11.27 -12.18
N LEU A 434 5.96 11.59 -11.50
CA LEU A 434 7.23 10.86 -11.60
C LEU A 434 7.07 9.40 -11.22
N ASN A 435 6.18 9.10 -10.28
CA ASN A 435 5.86 7.73 -9.87
C ASN A 435 4.68 7.11 -10.64
N GLY A 436 4.15 7.77 -11.67
CA GLY A 436 3.20 7.20 -12.63
C GLY A 436 1.79 6.96 -12.11
N VAL A 437 1.40 7.54 -10.96
CA VAL A 437 0.05 7.37 -10.39
C VAL A 437 -0.89 8.54 -10.72
N LEU A 438 -0.35 9.66 -11.20
CA LEU A 438 -1.12 10.79 -11.71
C LEU A 438 -0.76 11.02 -13.19
N LYS A 439 -1.72 11.49 -13.98
CA LYS A 439 -1.50 11.87 -15.39
C LYS A 439 -1.20 13.36 -15.49
N ALA A 440 -0.31 13.73 -16.42
CA ALA A 440 0.02 15.13 -16.63
C ALA A 440 -1.21 15.96 -17.03
N GLY A 441 -1.37 17.12 -16.41
CA GLY A 441 -2.51 18.03 -16.59
C GLY A 441 -3.71 17.74 -15.68
N TYR A 442 -3.67 16.67 -14.87
CA TYR A 442 -4.76 16.33 -13.95
C TYR A 442 -4.53 17.01 -12.60
N LYS A 443 -5.64 17.37 -11.94
CA LYS A 443 -5.63 17.89 -10.57
C LYS A 443 -5.34 16.78 -9.57
N ILE A 444 -4.75 17.15 -8.44
CA ILE A 444 -4.62 16.25 -7.30
C ILE A 444 -5.99 16.16 -6.62
N ILE A 445 -6.45 14.94 -6.38
CA ILE A 445 -7.66 14.62 -5.61
C ILE A 445 -7.36 13.47 -4.66
N ILE A 446 -8.08 13.37 -3.54
CA ILE A 446 -8.06 12.19 -2.71
C ILE A 446 -9.06 11.17 -3.26
N PRO A 447 -8.65 9.91 -3.54
CA PRO A 447 -9.56 8.86 -3.98
C PRO A 447 -10.44 8.34 -2.84
N SER A 448 -11.48 7.57 -3.17
CA SER A 448 -12.46 7.06 -2.20
C SER A 448 -11.90 5.97 -1.27
N ASN A 449 -10.80 5.33 -1.64
CA ASN A 449 -10.11 4.34 -0.81
C ASN A 449 -9.10 4.94 0.18
N LEU A 450 -8.95 6.27 0.27
CA LEU A 450 -8.14 6.90 1.32
C LEU A 450 -9.01 7.38 2.48
N HIS A 451 -8.95 6.64 3.58
CA HIS A 451 -9.59 6.94 4.85
C HIS A 451 -8.68 7.84 5.70
N ILE A 452 -9.22 8.90 6.29
CA ILE A 452 -8.48 9.83 7.14
C ILE A 452 -9.15 9.86 8.52
N ILE A 453 -8.44 9.42 9.54
CA ILE A 453 -9.00 9.23 10.88
C ILE A 453 -8.17 10.03 11.87
N GLY A 454 -8.83 10.89 12.64
CA GLY A 454 -8.21 11.72 13.66
C GLY A 454 -8.55 11.29 15.07
N THR A 455 -7.68 11.56 16.03
CA THR A 455 -8.05 11.61 17.45
C THR A 455 -7.89 13.01 18.01
N VAL A 456 -8.83 13.39 18.88
CA VAL A 456 -8.85 14.68 19.56
C VAL A 456 -9.01 14.44 21.06
N ASN A 457 -8.08 14.96 21.84
CA ASN A 457 -8.24 15.00 23.28
C ASN A 457 -8.90 16.31 23.69
N THR A 458 -9.99 16.19 24.44
CA THR A 458 -10.80 17.33 24.93
C THR A 458 -10.42 17.76 26.34
N SER A 459 -9.64 16.96 27.05
CA SER A 459 -9.26 17.14 28.46
C SER A 459 -8.02 17.99 28.70
N ASP A 460 -7.20 18.17 27.66
CA ASP A 460 -5.90 18.81 27.79
C ASP A 460 -6.04 20.33 27.74
N GLN A 461 -5.54 21.01 28.78
CA GLN A 461 -5.65 22.47 28.91
C GLN A 461 -4.86 23.28 27.86
N ASN A 462 -3.97 22.64 27.10
CA ASN A 462 -3.06 23.29 26.15
C ASN A 462 -3.27 22.85 24.69
N VAL A 463 -4.51 22.52 24.34
CA VAL A 463 -4.87 22.10 22.97
C VAL A 463 -5.49 23.25 22.18
N ASN A 464 -5.21 23.26 20.88
CA ASN A 464 -5.85 24.15 19.92
C ASN A 464 -7.30 23.72 19.71
N VAL A 465 -8.18 24.72 19.60
CA VAL A 465 -9.57 24.50 19.22
C VAL A 465 -9.62 24.11 17.74
N ILE A 466 -10.26 22.98 17.43
CA ILE A 466 -10.49 22.58 16.04
C ILE A 466 -11.49 23.53 15.39
N ASP A 467 -11.08 24.17 14.31
CA ASP A 467 -11.90 25.13 13.54
C ASP A 467 -13.21 24.46 13.07
N THR A 468 -14.30 25.23 13.10
CA THR A 468 -15.58 24.94 12.47
C THR A 468 -15.46 24.40 11.03
N ALA A 469 -14.48 24.84 10.27
CA ALA A 469 -14.27 24.37 8.90
C ALA A 469 -13.81 22.90 8.84
N PHE A 470 -13.10 22.39 9.84
CA PHE A 470 -12.83 20.96 9.99
C PHE A 470 -14.07 20.21 10.48
N LYS A 471 -14.85 20.79 11.39
CA LYS A 471 -16.12 20.22 11.87
C LYS A 471 -17.16 19.98 10.77
N ARG A 472 -17.05 20.67 9.64
CA ARG A 472 -17.90 20.46 8.47
C ARG A 472 -17.43 19.33 7.55
N ARG A 473 -16.16 18.96 7.62
CA ARG A 473 -15.52 18.01 6.67
C ARG A 473 -15.23 16.66 7.30
N PHE A 474 -15.00 16.65 8.60
CA PHE A 474 -14.90 15.42 9.37
C PHE A 474 -16.21 15.18 10.12
N ASP A 475 -16.63 13.93 10.15
CA ASP A 475 -17.59 13.48 11.15
C ASP A 475 -16.93 13.51 12.52
N PHE A 476 -17.69 13.85 13.56
CA PHE A 476 -17.21 13.88 14.94
C PHE A 476 -17.92 12.80 15.73
N GLU A 477 -17.16 11.80 16.18
CA GLU A 477 -17.68 10.70 16.97
C GLU A 477 -17.16 10.75 18.40
N TYR A 478 -18.09 10.88 19.34
CA TYR A 478 -17.79 10.80 20.75
C TYR A 478 -17.47 9.36 21.14
N VAL A 479 -16.33 9.17 21.82
CA VAL A 479 -15.94 7.93 22.46
C VAL A 479 -15.99 8.16 23.98
N GLY A 480 -17.13 7.81 24.56
CA GLY A 480 -17.41 7.99 25.99
C GLY A 480 -16.67 6.99 26.88
N VAL A 481 -16.93 7.10 28.18
CA VAL A 481 -16.30 6.29 29.23
C VAL A 481 -17.04 4.97 29.50
N GLU A 482 -18.02 4.63 28.69
CA GLU A 482 -18.80 3.40 28.87
C GLU A 482 -17.93 2.14 28.71
N PRO A 483 -18.21 1.06 29.48
CA PRO A 483 -17.52 -0.20 29.34
C PRO A 483 -17.60 -0.75 27.92
N ILE A 484 -16.45 -1.12 27.37
CA ILE A 484 -16.36 -1.75 26.07
C ILE A 484 -16.49 -3.26 26.28
N LYS A 485 -17.37 -3.90 25.50
CA LYS A 485 -17.55 -5.35 25.51
C LYS A 485 -16.93 -5.99 24.27
N SER A 486 -16.32 -7.15 24.47
CA SER A 486 -15.86 -8.01 23.39
C SER A 486 -17.03 -8.80 22.77
N ASN A 487 -16.76 -9.51 21.67
CA ASN A 487 -17.75 -10.38 21.02
C ASN A 487 -18.28 -11.48 21.95
N ASN A 488 -17.51 -11.89 22.97
CA ASN A 488 -17.91 -12.88 23.96
C ASN A 488 -18.71 -12.27 25.13
N ASN A 489 -19.11 -10.99 25.01
CA ASN A 489 -19.84 -10.22 26.03
C ASN A 489 -19.02 -9.92 27.31
N ASP A 490 -17.73 -10.27 27.34
CA ASP A 490 -16.79 -9.90 28.40
C ASP A 490 -16.32 -8.45 28.27
N TYR A 491 -16.05 -7.78 29.39
CA TYR A 491 -15.48 -6.43 29.40
C TYR A 491 -14.03 -6.41 28.92
N VAL A 492 -13.74 -5.54 27.97
CA VAL A 492 -12.38 -5.30 27.47
C VAL A 492 -11.58 -4.54 28.54
N ASN A 493 -10.34 -5.00 28.78
CA ASN A 493 -9.40 -4.41 29.74
C ASN A 493 -9.94 -4.33 31.18
N ASN A 494 -10.62 -5.39 31.62
CA ASN A 494 -11.12 -5.51 32.97
C ASN A 494 -10.25 -6.46 33.81
N PHE A 495 -9.91 -6.04 35.03
CA PHE A 495 -9.04 -6.78 35.95
C PHE A 495 -9.33 -6.37 37.39
N SER A 496 -8.96 -7.23 38.35
CA SER A 496 -9.15 -6.95 39.78
C SER A 496 -7.94 -6.23 40.38
N ILE A 497 -8.19 -5.35 41.34
CA ILE A 497 -7.18 -4.54 42.01
C ILE A 497 -7.36 -4.63 43.51
N ASN A 498 -6.32 -5.06 44.22
CA ASN A 498 -6.31 -5.10 45.68
C ASN A 498 -5.96 -3.71 46.23
N PHE A 499 -6.92 -3.07 46.89
CA PHE A 499 -6.70 -1.79 47.57
C PHE A 499 -6.20 -2.02 48.99
N THR A 500 -6.85 -2.94 49.70
CA THR A 500 -6.46 -3.39 51.05
C THR A 500 -6.26 -4.91 51.06
N SER A 501 -5.97 -5.49 52.22
CA SER A 501 -5.91 -6.95 52.38
C SER A 501 -7.29 -7.63 52.31
N ALA A 502 -8.37 -6.87 52.50
CA ALA A 502 -9.75 -7.36 52.49
C ALA A 502 -10.55 -6.86 51.27
N ASP A 503 -10.19 -5.69 50.72
CA ASP A 503 -10.95 -5.02 49.67
C ASP A 503 -10.27 -5.16 48.31
N GLN A 504 -10.97 -5.84 47.42
CA GLN A 504 -10.63 -6.00 46.02
C GLN A 504 -11.71 -5.37 45.14
N TYR A 505 -11.28 -4.54 44.19
CA TYR A 505 -12.17 -3.83 43.27
C TYR A 505 -11.95 -4.29 41.83
N GLU A 506 -13.04 -4.53 41.13
CA GLU A 506 -13.06 -4.76 39.70
C GLU A 506 -12.89 -3.41 38.98
N TRP A 507 -11.88 -3.30 38.12
CA TRP A 507 -11.51 -2.03 37.48
C TRP A 507 -12.70 -1.41 36.73
N VAL A 508 -13.48 -2.21 35.99
CA VAL A 508 -14.60 -1.70 35.19
C VAL A 508 -15.65 -0.99 36.04
N LYS A 509 -15.97 -1.55 37.21
CA LYS A 509 -16.93 -0.98 38.14
C LYS A 509 -16.34 0.19 38.91
N LEU A 510 -15.06 0.10 39.29
CA LEU A 510 -14.39 1.14 40.07
C LEU A 510 -14.31 2.47 39.32
N TYR A 511 -13.87 2.47 38.05
CA TYR A 511 -13.78 3.73 37.33
C TYR A 511 -15.16 4.32 37.03
N GLN A 512 -16.19 3.49 36.84
CA GLN A 512 -17.58 3.96 36.67
C GLN A 512 -18.10 4.62 37.95
N ALA A 513 -17.85 4.02 39.12
CA ALA A 513 -18.20 4.61 40.41
C ALA A 513 -17.48 5.94 40.64
N ILE A 514 -16.18 6.01 40.34
CA ILE A 514 -15.41 7.26 40.38
C ILE A 514 -16.00 8.30 39.43
N ASN A 515 -16.27 7.93 38.18
CA ASN A 515 -16.86 8.83 37.18
C ASN A 515 -18.22 9.38 37.60
N HIS A 516 -19.03 8.57 38.29
CA HIS A 516 -20.30 9.03 38.85
C HIS A 516 -20.09 10.15 39.88
N VAL A 517 -19.11 10.00 40.77
CA VAL A 517 -18.76 11.01 41.78
C VAL A 517 -18.15 12.25 41.12
N ILE A 518 -17.31 12.09 40.09
CA ILE A 518 -16.72 13.21 39.32
C ILE A 518 -17.82 14.13 38.75
N ILE A 519 -18.86 13.56 38.16
CA ILE A 519 -19.94 14.35 37.55
C ILE A 519 -20.93 14.87 38.58
N ASN A 520 -21.44 13.99 39.45
CA ASN A 520 -22.61 14.31 40.28
C ASN A 520 -22.26 14.97 41.61
N ASP A 521 -21.15 14.55 42.24
CA ASP A 521 -20.78 15.04 43.57
C ASP A 521 -19.78 16.19 43.44
N LEU A 522 -18.80 16.06 42.53
CA LEU A 522 -17.78 17.09 42.29
C LEU A 522 -18.22 18.17 41.30
N GLY A 523 -19.22 17.90 40.46
CA GLY A 523 -19.72 18.86 39.47
C GLY A 523 -18.73 19.20 38.36
N LEU A 524 -17.80 18.29 38.06
CA LEU A 524 -16.77 18.47 37.04
C LEU A 524 -17.28 18.04 35.66
N ALA A 525 -16.60 18.50 34.60
CA ALA A 525 -16.95 18.18 33.23
C ALA A 525 -16.51 16.75 32.82
N GLU A 526 -17.14 16.21 31.77
CA GLU A 526 -16.93 14.84 31.27
C GLU A 526 -15.48 14.55 30.83
N ASP A 527 -14.73 15.58 30.45
CA ASP A 527 -13.32 15.45 30.07
C ASP A 527 -12.40 15.03 31.23
N LYS A 528 -12.89 15.16 32.49
CA LYS A 528 -12.20 14.70 33.70
C LYS A 528 -12.48 13.24 34.06
N GLN A 529 -13.37 12.57 33.34
CA GLN A 529 -13.70 11.18 33.58
C GLN A 529 -12.60 10.23 33.10
N LEU A 530 -12.58 9.05 33.70
CA LEU A 530 -11.66 7.96 33.40
C LEU A 530 -12.28 7.03 32.36
N GLY A 531 -11.58 6.77 31.25
CA GLY A 531 -11.96 5.70 30.33
C GLY A 531 -11.41 4.32 30.72
N PRO A 532 -11.94 3.23 30.12
CA PRO A 532 -11.56 1.86 30.42
C PRO A 532 -10.05 1.58 30.29
N PHE A 533 -9.35 2.26 29.38
CA PHE A 533 -7.90 2.09 29.16
C PHE A 533 -7.02 3.08 29.93
N PHE A 534 -7.58 3.84 30.88
CA PHE A 534 -6.79 4.74 31.72
C PHE A 534 -5.72 3.95 32.51
N LEU A 535 -6.10 2.80 33.05
CA LEU A 535 -5.19 1.76 33.52
C LEU A 535 -5.20 0.59 32.53
N LYS A 536 -4.12 -0.19 32.48
CA LYS A 536 -4.04 -1.41 31.66
C LYS A 536 -3.63 -2.58 32.53
N ASP A 537 -4.25 -3.73 32.35
CA ASP A 537 -3.86 -4.93 33.11
C ASP A 537 -2.38 -5.25 32.87
N LYS A 538 -1.64 -5.43 33.97
CA LYS A 538 -0.24 -5.83 33.97
C LYS A 538 -0.04 -7.32 34.18
N GLY A 539 -1.12 -8.10 34.33
CA GLY A 539 -1.09 -9.53 34.63
C GLY A 539 -0.43 -9.84 35.98
N ASN A 540 -0.31 -8.84 36.85
CA ASN A 540 0.36 -8.94 38.14
C ASN A 540 -0.22 -7.93 39.13
N ASP A 541 -0.75 -8.42 40.24
CA ASP A 541 -1.44 -7.62 41.26
C ASP A 541 -0.57 -6.48 41.83
N ASN A 542 0.72 -6.73 42.07
CA ASN A 542 1.62 -5.72 42.59
C ASN A 542 1.88 -4.60 41.56
N LEU A 543 2.02 -4.95 40.28
CA LEU A 543 2.14 -3.96 39.21
C LEU A 543 0.82 -3.19 39.00
N ASN A 544 -0.32 -3.86 39.13
CA ASN A 544 -1.65 -3.25 39.07
C ASN A 544 -1.87 -2.26 40.23
N ARG A 545 -1.45 -2.61 41.45
CA ARG A 545 -1.49 -1.69 42.60
C ARG A 545 -0.53 -0.51 42.43
N LYS A 546 0.68 -0.73 41.91
CA LYS A 546 1.65 0.34 41.64
C LYS A 546 1.13 1.38 40.63
N GLN A 547 0.42 0.96 39.58
CA GLN A 547 -0.17 1.93 38.63
C GLN A 547 -1.32 2.72 39.27
N VAL A 548 -2.08 2.14 40.20
CA VAL A 548 -3.05 2.93 40.98
C VAL A 548 -2.33 4.03 41.75
N ALA A 549 -1.34 3.67 42.57
CA ALA A 549 -0.60 4.62 43.41
C ALA A 549 0.05 5.75 42.60
N ASN A 550 0.74 5.40 41.52
CA ASN A 550 1.62 6.33 40.79
C ASN A 550 0.93 7.06 39.63
N LYS A 551 -0.18 6.54 39.10
CA LYS A 551 -0.88 7.12 37.95
C LYS A 551 -2.29 7.57 38.31
N LEU A 552 -3.13 6.65 38.81
CA LEU A 552 -4.53 6.95 39.09
C LEU A 552 -4.67 7.99 40.21
N LEU A 553 -4.07 7.73 41.36
CA LEU A 553 -4.18 8.64 42.52
C LEU A 553 -3.57 10.00 42.22
N HIS A 554 -2.49 10.05 41.46
CA HIS A 554 -1.88 11.32 41.05
C HIS A 554 -2.84 12.16 40.20
N TYR A 555 -3.46 11.55 39.18
CA TYR A 555 -4.46 12.22 38.34
C TYR A 555 -5.69 12.65 39.14
N LEU A 556 -6.29 11.73 39.90
CA LEU A 556 -7.48 12.02 40.70
C LEU A 556 -7.21 13.13 41.73
N TRP A 557 -6.00 13.20 42.29
CA TRP A 557 -5.66 14.29 43.20
C TRP A 557 -5.47 15.62 42.47
N GLN A 558 -4.62 15.66 41.44
CA GLN A 558 -4.21 16.92 40.81
C GLN A 558 -5.26 17.50 39.87
N ASP A 559 -5.86 16.65 39.03
CA ASP A 559 -6.68 17.06 37.90
C ASP A 559 -8.19 16.99 38.18
N VAL A 560 -8.59 16.38 39.30
CA VAL A 560 -9.99 16.13 39.66
C VAL A 560 -10.31 16.72 41.04
N GLU A 561 -9.77 16.16 42.13
CA GLU A 561 -10.08 16.59 43.51
C GLU A 561 -9.74 18.07 43.75
N ARG A 562 -8.54 18.51 43.37
CA ARG A 562 -8.08 19.89 43.62
C ARG A 562 -8.78 20.97 42.79
N VAL A 563 -9.45 20.58 41.70
CA VAL A 563 -10.17 21.52 40.83
C VAL A 563 -11.67 21.56 41.13
N SER A 564 -12.16 20.68 42.00
CA SER A 564 -13.53 20.73 42.52
C SER A 564 -13.70 21.91 43.48
N TYR A 565 -14.82 22.62 43.34
CA TYR A 565 -15.23 23.69 44.26
C TYR A 565 -16.40 23.26 45.17
N THR A 566 -16.84 22.01 45.05
CA THR A 566 -17.93 21.45 45.86
C THR A 566 -17.40 20.84 47.16
N SER A 567 -18.29 20.48 48.07
CA SER A 567 -17.94 19.76 49.31
C SER A 567 -17.79 18.25 49.12
N GLY A 568 -17.99 17.73 47.90
CA GLY A 568 -17.77 16.32 47.59
C GLY A 568 -16.28 15.96 47.59
N SER A 569 -15.96 14.69 47.83
CA SER A 569 -14.58 14.18 47.75
C SER A 569 -14.56 12.76 47.20
N LEU A 570 -13.51 12.44 46.43
CA LEU A 570 -13.21 11.08 46.01
C LEU A 570 -12.57 10.24 47.12
N PHE A 571 -12.03 10.89 48.15
CA PHE A 571 -11.16 10.26 49.15
C PHE A 571 -11.78 10.25 50.55
N ALA A 572 -11.30 9.33 51.39
CA ALA A 572 -11.79 9.15 52.75
C ALA A 572 -11.54 10.39 53.63
N ASP A 573 -12.46 10.61 54.58
CA ASP A 573 -12.37 11.70 55.56
C ASP A 573 -11.03 11.65 56.31
N GLY A 574 -10.26 12.75 56.24
CA GLY A 574 -8.93 12.87 56.88
C GLY A 574 -7.75 12.86 55.90
N ILE A 575 -7.97 12.52 54.63
CA ILE A 575 -6.95 12.69 53.59
C ILE A 575 -6.96 14.15 53.13
N THR A 576 -5.92 14.90 53.49
CA THR A 576 -5.82 16.36 53.19
C THR A 576 -4.67 16.72 52.25
N SER A 577 -3.81 15.75 51.91
CA SER A 577 -2.68 15.94 51.01
C SER A 577 -2.42 14.70 50.16
N PHE A 578 -1.81 14.88 48.98
CA PHE A 578 -1.41 13.77 48.12
C PHE A 578 -0.46 12.79 48.83
N SER A 579 0.45 13.31 49.67
CA SER A 579 1.38 12.46 50.44
C SER A 579 0.62 11.53 51.39
N GLN A 580 -0.37 12.07 52.12
CA GLN A 580 -1.23 11.25 52.97
C GLN A 580 -2.00 10.20 52.17
N LEU A 581 -2.61 10.59 51.04
CA LEU A 581 -3.30 9.67 50.14
C LEU A 581 -2.39 8.51 49.69
N TYR A 582 -1.20 8.85 49.20
CA TYR A 582 -0.23 7.90 48.68
C TYR A 582 0.21 6.89 49.76
N TYR A 583 0.60 7.38 50.94
CA TYR A 583 1.07 6.51 52.02
C TYR A 583 -0.05 5.71 52.69
N ALA A 584 -1.27 6.26 52.80
CA ALA A 584 -2.43 5.51 53.26
C ALA A 584 -2.72 4.34 52.31
N PHE A 585 -2.72 4.59 50.99
CA PHE A 585 -2.88 3.54 50.01
C PHE A 585 -1.78 2.49 50.14
N GLU A 586 -0.50 2.89 50.25
CA GLU A 586 0.64 1.96 50.40
C GLU A 586 0.54 1.09 51.66
N LYS A 587 0.03 1.65 52.76
CA LYS A 587 -0.25 0.91 54.01
C LYS A 587 -1.48 0.01 53.96
N GLN A 588 -2.16 -0.08 52.80
CA GLN A 588 -3.38 -0.87 52.62
C GLN A 588 -4.55 -0.35 53.48
N GLU A 589 -4.59 0.97 53.71
CA GLU A 589 -5.72 1.64 54.35
C GLU A 589 -6.79 1.99 53.30
N ASN A 590 -8.05 2.09 53.72
CA ASN A 590 -9.10 2.56 52.83
C ASN A 590 -8.89 4.05 52.49
N ILE A 591 -8.75 4.33 51.21
CA ILE A 591 -8.56 5.69 50.69
C ILE A 591 -9.79 6.27 50.00
N LEU A 592 -10.79 5.46 49.67
CA LEU A 592 -11.96 5.89 48.90
C LEU A 592 -13.03 6.49 49.82
N SER A 593 -13.70 7.54 49.35
CA SER A 593 -14.83 8.12 50.07
C SER A 593 -16.01 7.14 50.14
N LYS A 594 -16.91 7.36 51.11
CA LYS A 594 -18.13 6.56 51.23
C LYS A 594 -18.98 6.61 49.96
N SER A 595 -19.03 7.76 49.29
CA SER A 595 -19.78 7.92 48.03
C SER A 595 -19.24 6.98 46.94
N VAL A 596 -17.91 6.92 46.74
CA VAL A 596 -17.32 6.02 45.74
C VAL A 596 -17.64 4.55 46.06
N ILE A 597 -17.52 4.14 47.33
CA ILE A 597 -17.79 2.76 47.76
C ILE A 597 -19.27 2.41 47.58
N GLU A 598 -20.19 3.31 47.93
CA GLU A 598 -21.62 3.13 47.75
C GLU A 598 -22.02 3.03 46.27
N GLN A 599 -21.42 3.84 45.39
CA GLN A 599 -21.67 3.76 43.95
C GLN A 599 -21.11 2.47 43.36
N TYR A 600 -19.93 2.03 43.81
CA TYR A 600 -19.36 0.76 43.40
C TYR A 600 -20.28 -0.41 43.77
N GLY A 601 -20.85 -0.42 44.98
CA GLY A 601 -21.76 -1.47 45.44
C GLY A 601 -23.08 -1.59 44.66
N LYS A 602 -23.44 -0.60 43.84
CA LYS A 602 -24.62 -0.63 42.97
C LYS A 602 -24.36 -1.27 41.60
N LEU A 603 -23.09 -1.47 41.24
CA LEU A 603 -22.62 -2.05 39.97
C LEU A 603 -22.25 -3.52 40.14
#